data_AF-A0A7C6E1N7-F1
#
_entry.id   AF-A0A7C6E1N7-F1
#
_cell.length_a   1.000
_cell.length_b   1.000
_cell.length_c   1.000
_cell.angle_alpha   90.00
_cell.angle_beta   90.00
_cell.angle_gamma   90.00
#
_symmetry.space_group_name_H-M   'P 1'
#
loop_
_entity.id
_entity.type
_entity.pdbx_description
1 polymer ?
#
loop_
_entity_poly.entity_id
_entity_poly.type
_entity_poly.pdbx_seq_one_letter_code
_entity_poly.pdbx_strand_id
1 'polypeptide(L)'
;MLEVLGFLLLLFLALRWQNRLPLWALGVWVNLIWFVYQNELGSGWLAYLRGLGAGIFLAAGYGQPGLAWALLPWPLLLYLRLDVRELLLYLPALGEGMLLGALLYLAGFRKR
;
A
#
# COMPACT_ATOMS: atom_id res chain seq x y z
N MET A 1 -0.65 -12.37 7.55
CA MET A 1 0.73 -12.04 7.10
C MET A 1 0.98 -12.39 5.64
N LEU A 2 0.55 -13.57 5.15
CA LEU A 2 0.71 -13.96 3.74
C LEU A 2 0.13 -12.94 2.74
N GLU A 3 -1.00 -12.31 3.06
CA GLU A 3 -1.60 -11.28 2.19
C GLU A 3 -0.70 -10.05 2.01
N VAL A 4 0.03 -9.64 3.04
CA VAL A 4 0.99 -8.52 2.93
C VAL A 4 2.08 -8.87 1.92
N LEU A 5 2.54 -10.13 1.88
CA LEU A 5 3.47 -10.60 0.87
C LEU A 5 2.85 -10.57 -0.54
N GLY A 6 1.56 -10.91 -0.66
CA GLY A 6 0.81 -10.77 -1.92
C GLY A 6 0.78 -9.33 -2.42
N PHE A 7 0.52 -8.37 -1.53
CA PHE A 7 0.60 -6.95 -1.86
C PHE A 7 2.01 -6.53 -2.30
N LEU A 8 3.05 -6.96 -1.56
CA LEU A 8 4.44 -6.62 -1.88
C LEU A 8 4.86 -7.20 -3.23
N LEU A 9 4.38 -8.39 -3.60
CA LEU A 9 4.62 -8.99 -4.90
C LEU A 9 3.94 -8.16 -6.01
N LEU A 10 2.70 -7.72 -5.80
CA LEU A 10 1.99 -6.85 -6.73
C LEU A 10 2.72 -5.50 -6.91
N LEU A 11 3.16 -4.90 -5.80
CA LEU A 11 3.95 -3.67 -5.82
C LEU A 11 5.29 -3.86 -6.53
N PHE A 12 5.97 -4.98 -6.29
CA PHE A 12 7.21 -5.32 -6.98
C PHE A 12 7.01 -5.46 -8.50
N LEU A 13 5.94 -6.13 -8.94
CA LEU A 13 5.58 -6.23 -10.36
C LEU A 13 5.35 -4.85 -10.98
N ALA A 14 4.64 -3.96 -10.28
CA ALA A 14 4.46 -2.58 -10.71
C ALA A 14 5.81 -1.84 -10.86
N LEU A 15 6.71 -1.96 -9.89
CA LEU A 15 8.05 -1.36 -9.97
C LEU A 15 8.86 -1.88 -11.17
N ARG A 16 8.67 -3.13 -11.61
CA ARG A 16 9.32 -3.66 -12.82
C ARG A 16 8.85 -2.96 -14.09
N TRP A 17 7.66 -2.38 -14.08
CA TRP A 17 7.05 -1.68 -15.22
C TRP A 17 7.27 -0.16 -15.19
N GLN A 18 8.04 0.35 -14.22
CA GLN A 18 8.28 1.79 -14.05
C GLN A 18 8.92 2.49 -15.25
N ASN A 19 9.63 1.74 -16.12
CA ASN A 19 10.25 2.30 -17.33
C ASN A 19 9.23 2.52 -18.47
N ARG A 20 8.01 1.98 -18.35
CA ARG A 20 6.97 2.10 -19.38
C ARG A 20 5.82 3.00 -18.96
N LEU A 21 5.54 3.07 -17.67
CA LEU A 21 4.42 3.83 -17.11
C LEU A 21 4.88 4.59 -15.86
N PRO A 22 4.32 5.78 -15.60
CA PRO A 22 4.70 6.54 -14.43
C PRO A 22 4.28 5.82 -13.15
N LEU A 23 5.16 5.83 -12.14
CA LEU A 23 4.98 5.09 -10.89
C LEU A 23 3.70 5.47 -10.13
N TRP A 24 3.28 6.73 -10.17
CA TRP A 24 2.04 7.15 -9.52
C TRP A 24 0.82 6.45 -10.15
N ALA A 25 0.78 6.29 -11.48
CA ALA A 25 -0.33 5.64 -12.17
C ALA A 25 -0.34 4.14 -11.87
N LEU A 26 0.82 3.50 -11.86
CA LEU A 26 0.97 2.12 -11.43
C LEU A 26 0.54 1.93 -9.97
N GLY A 27 0.89 2.87 -9.09
CA GLY A 27 0.45 2.89 -7.69
C GLY A 27 -1.07 2.94 -7.55
N VAL A 28 -1.76 3.75 -8.36
CA VAL A 28 -3.23 3.81 -8.37
C VAL A 28 -3.83 2.46 -8.75
N TRP A 29 -3.30 1.82 -9.80
CA TRP A 29 -3.78 0.49 -10.21
C TRP A 29 -3.51 -0.58 -9.16
N VAL A 30 -2.31 -0.60 -8.56
CA VAL A 30 -1.97 -1.51 -7.46
C VAL A 30 -2.95 -1.34 -6.30
N ASN A 31 -3.24 -0.09 -5.93
CA ASN A 31 -4.15 0.23 -4.84
C ASN A 31 -5.59 -0.26 -5.13
N LEU A 32 -6.10 0.01 -6.34
CA LEU A 32 -7.44 -0.44 -6.75
C LEU A 32 -7.55 -1.97 -6.83
N ILE A 33 -6.59 -2.63 -7.48
CA ILE A 33 -6.58 -4.09 -7.60
C ILE A 33 -6.51 -4.72 -6.21
N TRP A 34 -5.65 -4.18 -5.34
CA TRP A 34 -5.52 -4.67 -3.97
C TRP A 34 -6.80 -4.46 -3.16
N PHE A 35 -7.45 -3.31 -3.29
CA PHE A 35 -8.72 -3.03 -2.63
C PHE A 35 -9.82 -3.98 -3.08
N VAL A 36 -9.97 -4.20 -4.39
CA VAL A 36 -10.97 -5.13 -4.95
C VAL A 36 -10.69 -6.55 -4.46
N TYR A 37 -9.44 -7.02 -4.56
CA TYR A 37 -9.05 -8.34 -4.09
C TYR A 37 -9.40 -8.55 -2.61
N GLN A 38 -9.09 -7.58 -1.76
CA GLN A 38 -9.34 -7.69 -0.32
C GLN A 38 -10.81 -7.64 0.06
N ASN A 39 -11.66 -6.93 -0.70
CA ASN A 39 -13.10 -6.92 -0.45
C ASN A 39 -13.80 -8.19 -0.94
N GLU A 40 -13.40 -8.73 -2.09
CA GLU A 40 -14.11 -9.84 -2.74
C GLU A 40 -13.60 -11.22 -2.29
N LEU A 41 -12.29 -11.37 -2.08
CA LEU A 41 -11.64 -12.67 -1.90
C LEU A 41 -10.70 -12.74 -0.68
N GLY A 42 -10.29 -11.59 -0.15
CA GLY A 42 -9.31 -11.50 0.94
C GLY A 42 -9.94 -11.35 2.33
N SER A 43 -9.12 -10.90 3.27
CA SER A 43 -9.48 -10.72 4.68
C SER A 43 -10.04 -9.32 5.01
N GLY A 44 -10.48 -8.56 4.00
CA GLY A 44 -11.13 -7.26 4.17
C GLY A 44 -10.18 -6.09 4.45
N TRP A 45 -10.72 -5.02 5.02
CA TRP A 45 -10.06 -3.71 5.07
C TRP A 45 -8.80 -3.66 5.93
N LEU A 46 -8.71 -4.48 6.98
CA LEU A 46 -7.52 -4.55 7.84
C LEU A 46 -6.31 -5.07 7.06
N ALA A 47 -6.49 -6.12 6.26
CA ALA A 47 -5.44 -6.68 5.42
C ALA A 47 -5.05 -5.73 4.28
N TYR A 48 -6.06 -5.09 3.67
CA TYR A 48 -5.86 -4.02 2.70
C TYR A 48 -4.95 -2.92 3.25
N LEU A 49 -5.26 -2.38 4.43
CA LEU A 49 -4.50 -1.31 5.08
C LEU A 49 -3.11 -1.75 5.52
N ARG A 50 -2.92 -2.98 6.02
CA ARG A 50 -1.58 -3.50 6.34
C ARG A 50 -0.69 -3.56 5.09
N GLY A 51 -1.24 -4.01 3.96
CA GLY A 51 -0.53 -4.00 2.68
C GLY A 51 -0.14 -2.57 2.28
N LEU A 52 -1.12 -1.66 2.25
CA LEU A 52 -0.86 -0.26 1.92
C LEU A 52 0.16 0.41 2.85
N GLY A 53 0.08 0.18 4.16
CA GLY A 53 1.03 0.74 5.12
C GLY A 53 2.46 0.36 4.79
N ALA A 54 2.70 -0.91 4.45
CA ALA A 54 4.03 -1.36 4.01
C ALA A 54 4.47 -0.66 2.73
N GLY A 55 3.58 -0.56 1.74
CA GLY A 55 3.85 0.12 0.48
C GLY A 55 4.12 1.62 0.62
N ILE A 56 3.32 2.33 1.43
CA ILE A 56 3.48 3.75 1.72
C ILE A 56 4.84 4.00 2.37
N PHE A 57 5.20 3.22 3.39
CA PHE A 57 6.48 3.38 4.07
C PHE A 57 7.64 3.15 3.10
N LEU A 58 7.59 2.09 2.30
CA LEU A 58 8.62 1.80 1.31
C LEU A 58 8.72 2.91 0.25
N ALA A 59 7.59 3.36 -0.29
CA ALA A 59 7.55 4.44 -1.28
C ALA A 59 8.12 5.75 -0.72
N ALA A 60 7.73 6.13 0.51
CA ALA A 60 8.27 7.30 1.19
C ALA A 60 9.77 7.13 1.50
N GLY A 61 10.17 5.99 2.05
CA GLY A 61 11.57 5.69 2.42
C GLY A 61 12.54 5.64 1.24
N TYR A 62 12.05 5.27 0.04
CA TYR A 62 12.82 5.30 -1.20
C TYR A 62 12.66 6.59 -2.01
N GLY A 63 12.03 7.64 -1.46
CA GLY A 63 11.93 8.94 -2.09
C GLY A 63 11.02 9.00 -3.31
N GLN A 64 9.93 8.21 -3.31
CA GLN A 64 8.93 8.15 -4.39
C GLN A 64 7.60 8.78 -3.93
N PRO A 65 7.51 10.13 -3.81
CA PRO A 65 6.34 10.79 -3.23
C PRO A 65 5.06 10.55 -4.03
N GLY A 66 5.14 10.49 -5.36
CA GLY A 66 3.98 10.21 -6.22
C GLY A 66 3.42 8.80 -6.01
N LEU A 67 4.28 7.81 -5.75
CA LEU A 67 3.86 6.46 -5.41
C LEU A 67 3.26 6.40 -4.00
N ALA A 68 3.88 7.08 -3.03
CA ALA A 68 3.35 7.16 -1.67
C ALA A 68 1.95 7.78 -1.64
N TRP A 69 1.73 8.86 -2.40
CA TRP A 69 0.42 9.48 -2.56
C TRP A 69 -0.58 8.51 -3.21
N ALA A 70 -0.19 7.81 -4.28
CA ALA A 70 -1.07 6.86 -4.97
C ALA A 70 -1.49 5.68 -4.08
N LEU A 71 -0.67 5.31 -3.10
CA LEU A 71 -0.92 4.22 -2.16
C LEU A 71 -1.66 4.65 -0.88
N LEU A 72 -2.03 5.92 -0.72
CA LEU A 72 -2.95 6.31 0.34
C LEU A 72 -4.29 5.57 0.19
N PRO A 73 -5.07 5.37 1.27
CA PRO A 73 -6.28 4.55 1.25
C PRO A 73 -7.46 5.25 0.55
N TRP A 74 -7.26 5.83 -0.65
CA TRP A 74 -8.29 6.51 -1.44
C TRP A 74 -9.50 5.62 -1.72
N PRO A 75 -9.34 4.35 -2.19
CA PRO A 75 -10.49 3.48 -2.41
C PRO A 75 -11.34 3.28 -1.16
N LEU A 76 -10.70 3.06 0.00
CA LEU A 76 -11.41 2.91 1.26
C LEU A 76 -12.09 4.22 1.69
N LEU A 77 -11.41 5.36 1.56
CA LEU A 77 -12.03 6.67 1.83
C LEU A 77 -13.25 6.92 0.96
N LEU A 78 -13.18 6.61 -0.34
CA LEU A 78 -14.32 6.74 -1.24
C LEU A 78 -15.44 5.77 -0.89
N TYR A 79 -15.09 4.53 -0.52
CA TYR A 79 -16.05 3.52 -0.06
C TYR A 79 -16.80 3.98 1.20
N LEU A 80 -16.08 4.58 2.14
CA LEU A 80 -16.62 5.18 3.37
C LEU A 80 -17.27 6.55 3.14
N ARG A 81 -17.49 6.97 1.89
CA ARG A 81 -18.10 8.26 1.53
C ARG A 81 -17.39 9.46 2.17
N LEU A 82 -16.07 9.38 2.25
CA LEU A 82 -15.18 10.38 2.86
C LEU A 82 -15.36 10.55 4.37
N ASP A 83 -15.95 9.57 5.07
CA ASP A 83 -15.97 9.56 6.53
C ASP A 83 -14.58 9.22 7.10
N VAL A 84 -13.84 10.28 7.42
CA VAL A 84 -12.50 10.17 8.01
C VAL A 84 -12.55 9.57 9.41
N ARG A 85 -13.65 9.74 10.17
CA ARG A 85 -13.75 9.21 11.54
C ARG A 85 -13.76 7.69 11.53
N GLU A 86 -14.47 7.11 10.58
CA GLU A 86 -14.49 5.66 10.41
C GLU A 86 -13.12 5.15 9.96
N LEU A 87 -12.43 5.84 9.03
CA LEU A 87 -11.06 5.49 8.65
C LEU A 87 -10.08 5.49 9.83
N LEU A 88 -10.21 6.45 10.77
CA LEU A 88 -9.34 6.56 11.94
C LEU A 88 -9.37 5.31 12.83
N LEU A 89 -10.49 4.58 12.85
CA LEU A 89 -10.58 3.32 13.60
C LEU A 89 -9.65 2.23 13.06
N TYR A 90 -9.31 2.32 11.77
CA TYR A 90 -8.46 1.34 11.09
C TYR A 90 -7.00 1.79 10.94
N LEU A 91 -6.67 3.01 11.39
CA LEU A 91 -5.30 3.56 11.36
C LEU A 91 -4.25 2.64 12.01
N PRO A 92 -4.54 1.92 13.12
CA PRO A 92 -3.59 0.97 13.69
C PRO A 92 -3.12 -0.10 12.70
N ALA A 93 -4.02 -0.62 11.86
CA ALA A 93 -3.68 -1.64 10.85
C ALA A 93 -2.75 -1.07 9.75
N LEU A 94 -2.96 0.19 9.36
CA LEU A 94 -2.05 0.90 8.47
C LEU A 94 -0.66 1.04 9.12
N GLY A 95 -0.61 1.42 10.39
CA GLY A 95 0.63 1.54 11.17
C GLY A 95 1.39 0.22 11.29
N GLU A 96 0.71 -0.89 11.57
CA GLU A 96 1.30 -2.24 11.56
C GLU A 96 1.95 -2.56 10.21
N GLY A 97 1.26 -2.20 9.12
CA GLY A 97 1.81 -2.29 7.77
C GLY A 97 3.08 -1.47 7.60
N MET A 98 3.07 -0.22 8.07
CA MET A 98 4.24 0.66 8.00
C MET A 98 5.43 0.11 8.78
N LEU A 99 5.21 -0.52 9.94
CA LEU A 99 6.26 -1.20 10.70
C LEU A 99 6.88 -2.34 9.88
N LEU A 100 6.06 -3.15 9.20
CA LEU A 100 6.58 -4.17 8.28
C LEU A 100 7.35 -3.55 7.12
N GLY A 101 6.83 -2.46 6.52
CA GLY A 101 7.52 -1.69 5.51
C GLY A 101 8.87 -1.16 5.99
N ALA A 102 8.96 -0.72 7.26
CA ALA A 102 10.19 -0.28 7.88
C ALA A 102 11.19 -1.42 8.07
N LEU A 103 10.73 -2.58 8.54
CA LEU A 103 11.59 -3.77 8.63
C LEU A 103 12.13 -4.19 7.26
N LEU A 104 11.29 -4.16 6.22
CA LEU A 104 11.71 -4.47 4.86
C LEU A 104 12.66 -3.42 4.29
N TYR A 105 12.42 -2.14 4.56
CA TYR A 105 13.30 -1.04 4.18
C TYR A 105 14.70 -1.19 4.82
N LEU A 106 14.74 -1.56 6.10
CA LEU A 106 15.98 -1.81 6.83
C LEU A 106 16.67 -3.09 6.32
N ALA A 107 15.93 -4.17 6.10
CA ALA A 107 16.46 -5.44 5.58
C ALA A 107 16.99 -5.31 4.15
N GLY A 108 16.33 -4.51 3.31
CA GLY A 108 16.75 -4.19 1.95
C GLY A 108 17.85 -3.14 1.86
N PHE A 109 18.45 -2.76 3.00
CA PHE A 109 19.55 -1.80 3.19
C PHE A 109 19.58 -0.67 2.16
N ARG A 110 18.99 0.46 2.56
CA ARG A 110 19.20 1.83 2.08
C ARG A 110 20.41 1.89 1.15
N LYS A 111 20.17 2.09 -0.16
CA LYS A 111 21.21 2.44 -1.14
C LYS A 111 22.16 3.44 -0.48
N ARG A 112 23.33 2.97 -0.05
CA ARG A 112 24.50 3.80 0.19
C ARG A 112 25.18 3.97 -1.15
#